data_AF-A0A957YL84-F1
#
_entry.id   AF-A0A957YL84-F1
#
_cell.length_a   1.000
_cell.length_b   1.000
_cell.length_c   1.000
_cell.angle_alpha   90.00
_cell.angle_beta   90.00
_cell.angle_gamma   90.00
#
_symmetry.space_group_name_H-M   'P 1'
#
loop_
_entity.id
_entity.type
_entity.pdbx_description
1 polymer ?
#
loop_
_entity_poly.entity_id
_entity_poly.type
_entity_poly.pdbx_seq_one_letter_code
_entity_poly.pdbx_strand_id
1 'polypeptide(L)'
;MNMFKPVGATSVKEYLALLPKDRLEPIAFLHKFIQKIDPSLKPVFASNMLGYGTFKYKNYKKEIVDWPLIALASQKNYMSIYVCAIDGDQYIAEKYKDELGKVSVGKSCIR
;
A
#
# COMPACT_ATOMS: atom_id res chain seq x y z
N MET A 1 14.50 -3.54 11.92
CA MET A 1 13.25 -4.31 11.98
C MET A 1 12.40 -3.92 10.78
N ASN A 2 11.82 -4.89 10.06
CA ASN A 2 10.83 -4.60 9.03
C ASN A 2 9.56 -4.11 9.75
N MET A 3 9.06 -2.93 9.38
CA MET A 3 7.93 -2.28 10.09
C MET A 3 6.60 -3.00 9.85
N PHE A 4 6.56 -3.85 8.82
CA PHE A 4 5.37 -4.60 8.41
C PHE A 4 5.45 -6.05 8.87
N LYS A 5 4.32 -6.54 9.39
CA LYS A 5 4.16 -7.92 9.84
C LYS A 5 4.66 -8.89 8.75
N PRO A 6 5.53 -9.86 9.08
CA PRO A 6 5.89 -10.93 8.17
C PRO A 6 4.66 -11.65 7.63
N VAL A 7 4.66 -11.90 6.33
CA VAL A 7 3.67 -12.74 5.67
C VAL A 7 4.42 -13.87 4.96
N GLY A 8 3.82 -15.06 4.90
CA GLY A 8 4.43 -16.23 4.25
C GLY A 8 4.40 -16.17 2.73
N ALA A 9 4.39 -14.99 2.13
CA ALA A 9 4.35 -14.76 0.69
C ALA A 9 5.68 -14.20 0.19
N THR A 10 6.00 -14.53 -1.05
CA THR A 10 7.14 -14.00 -1.79
C THR A 10 6.72 -13.32 -3.09
N SER A 11 5.43 -13.43 -3.46
CA SER A 11 4.86 -12.85 -4.66
C SER A 11 3.47 -12.27 -4.40
N VAL A 12 2.98 -11.43 -5.34
CA VAL A 12 1.61 -10.89 -5.31
C VAL A 12 0.57 -12.01 -5.31
N LYS A 13 0.79 -13.05 -6.13
CA LYS A 13 -0.10 -14.21 -6.22
C LYS A 13 -0.21 -14.94 -4.88
N GLU A 14 0.93 -15.22 -4.25
CA GLU A 14 0.97 -15.86 -2.93
C GLU A 14 0.34 -14.97 -1.86
N TYR A 15 0.61 -13.67 -1.88
CA TYR A 15 0.03 -12.74 -0.93
C TYR A 15 -1.50 -12.79 -0.95
N LEU A 16 -2.10 -12.69 -2.14
CA LEU A 16 -3.54 -12.76 -2.33
C LEU A 16 -4.12 -14.12 -1.91
N ALA A 17 -3.41 -15.22 -2.18
CA ALA A 17 -3.83 -16.58 -1.79
C ALA A 17 -3.81 -16.81 -0.27
N LEU A 18 -2.95 -16.09 0.47
CA LEU A 18 -2.83 -16.19 1.92
C LEU A 18 -3.77 -15.25 2.68
N LEU A 19 -4.55 -14.41 1.98
CA LEU A 19 -5.49 -13.51 2.65
C LEU A 19 -6.61 -14.30 3.33
N PRO A 20 -6.98 -13.94 4.58
CA PRO A 20 -8.21 -14.40 5.21
C PRO A 20 -9.43 -14.09 4.33
N LYS A 21 -10.47 -14.93 4.40
CA LYS A 21 -11.68 -14.80 3.56
C LYS A 21 -12.34 -13.42 3.67
N ASP A 22 -12.39 -12.86 4.87
CA ASP A 22 -12.94 -11.53 5.17
C ASP A 22 -12.10 -10.37 4.61
N ARG A 23 -10.83 -10.62 4.25
CA ARG A 23 -9.91 -9.64 3.67
C ARG A 23 -9.78 -9.77 2.16
N LEU A 24 -10.06 -10.95 1.62
CA LEU A 24 -9.90 -11.23 0.19
C LEU A 24 -10.75 -10.31 -0.67
N GLU A 25 -12.05 -10.18 -0.38
CA GLU A 25 -12.96 -9.38 -1.18
C GLU A 25 -12.55 -7.89 -1.26
N PRO A 26 -12.36 -7.16 -0.14
CA PRO A 26 -11.98 -5.75 -0.21
C PRO A 26 -10.59 -5.53 -0.82
N ILE A 27 -9.61 -6.40 -0.54
CA ILE A 27 -8.27 -6.26 -1.14
C ILE A 27 -8.31 -6.57 -2.63
N ALA A 28 -9.07 -7.59 -3.07
CA ALA A 28 -9.24 -7.89 -4.47
C ALA A 28 -9.95 -6.75 -5.22
N PHE A 29 -10.93 -6.10 -4.58
CA PHE A 29 -11.55 -4.90 -5.12
C PHE A 29 -10.53 -3.78 -5.33
N LEU A 30 -9.78 -3.40 -4.28
CA LEU A 30 -8.75 -2.36 -4.37
C LEU A 30 -7.66 -2.70 -5.39
N HIS A 31 -7.24 -3.97 -5.44
CA HIS A 31 -6.26 -4.46 -6.40
C HIS A 31 -6.69 -4.27 -7.85
N LYS A 32 -7.95 -4.61 -8.16
CA LYS A 32 -8.53 -4.36 -9.49
C LYS A 32 -8.72 -2.88 -9.76
N PHE A 33 -9.17 -2.12 -8.76
CA PHE A 33 -9.43 -0.69 -8.89
C PHE A 33 -8.16 0.08 -9.23
N ILE A 34 -7.06 -0.13 -8.50
CA ILE A 34 -5.78 0.55 -8.76
C ILE A 34 -5.27 0.23 -10.18
N GLN A 35 -5.29 -1.04 -10.57
CA GLN A 35 -4.85 -1.46 -11.91
C GLN A 35 -5.73 -0.92 -13.04
N LYS A 36 -7.01 -0.65 -12.77
CA LYS A 36 -7.92 -0.04 -13.73
C LYS A 36 -7.64 1.46 -13.90
N ILE A 37 -7.36 2.17 -12.81
CA ILE A 37 -7.09 3.61 -12.84
C ILE A 37 -5.76 3.90 -13.54
N ASP A 38 -4.72 3.15 -13.20
CA ASP A 38 -3.42 3.30 -13.86
C ASP A 38 -2.76 1.92 -14.11
N PRO A 39 -2.93 1.35 -15.32
CA PRO A 39 -2.33 0.09 -15.71
C PRO A 39 -0.80 0.11 -15.81
N SER A 40 -0.17 1.29 -15.79
CA SER A 40 1.29 1.44 -15.80
C SER A 40 1.91 1.07 -14.45
N LEU A 41 1.15 1.23 -13.36
CA LEU A 41 1.57 0.86 -12.00
C LEU A 41 1.52 -0.65 -11.80
N LYS A 42 2.57 -1.33 -12.26
CA LYS A 42 2.67 -2.80 -12.15
C LYS A 42 2.61 -3.26 -10.70
N PRO A 43 1.81 -4.30 -10.37
CA PRO A 43 1.79 -4.88 -9.03
C PRO A 43 3.15 -5.48 -8.67
N VAL A 44 3.62 -5.20 -7.46
CA VAL A 44 4.86 -5.74 -6.90
C VAL A 44 4.60 -6.26 -5.50
N PHE A 45 5.33 -7.30 -5.08
CA PHE A 45 5.35 -7.66 -3.68
C PHE A 45 6.52 -6.94 -3.00
N ALA A 46 6.22 -6.01 -2.10
CA ALA A 46 7.21 -5.13 -1.49
C ALA A 46 6.98 -5.05 0.02
N SER A 47 8.03 -5.34 0.80
CA SER A 47 8.01 -5.19 2.26
C SER A 47 6.80 -5.86 2.96
N ASN A 48 6.47 -7.10 2.59
CA ASN A 48 5.29 -7.84 3.10
C ASN A 48 3.93 -7.24 2.72
N MET A 49 3.87 -6.42 1.68
CA MET A 49 2.67 -5.75 1.20
C MET A 49 2.50 -5.95 -0.31
N LEU A 50 1.27 -5.69 -0.77
CA LEU A 50 0.94 -5.58 -2.18
C LEU A 50 1.16 -4.14 -2.65
N GLY A 51 2.22 -3.90 -3.41
CA GLY A 51 2.58 -2.59 -3.96
C GLY A 51 2.18 -2.41 -5.43
N TYR A 52 2.21 -1.16 -5.92
CA TYR A 52 1.93 -0.78 -7.31
C TYR A 52 2.84 0.35 -7.76
N GLY A 53 3.58 0.10 -8.84
CA GLY A 53 4.66 0.98 -9.30
C GLY A 53 5.80 1.08 -8.28
N THR A 54 6.98 1.50 -8.71
CA THR A 54 8.13 1.65 -7.83
C THR A 54 8.96 2.86 -8.19
N PHE A 55 9.52 3.53 -7.20
CA PHE A 55 10.48 4.61 -7.37
C PHE A 55 11.67 4.42 -6.41
N LYS A 56 12.80 5.04 -6.74
CA LYS A 56 13.98 5.04 -5.87
C LYS A 56 13.74 5.97 -4.68
N TYR A 57 13.77 5.40 -3.48
CA TYR A 57 13.55 6.12 -2.22
C TYR A 57 14.78 5.98 -1.32
N LYS A 58 15.19 7.08 -0.70
CA LYS A 58 16.25 7.08 0.31
C LYS A 58 15.64 6.91 1.70
N ASN A 59 15.87 5.77 2.32
CA ASN A 59 15.29 5.47 3.63
C ASN A 59 16.04 6.17 4.78
N TYR A 60 15.56 5.98 6.02
CA TYR A 60 16.18 6.54 7.23
C TYR A 60 17.61 6.05 7.49
N LYS A 61 18.01 4.92 6.92
CA LYS A 61 19.38 4.39 6.97
C LYS A 61 20.27 4.94 5.87
N LYS A 62 19.78 5.90 5.07
CA LYS A 62 20.44 6.48 3.90
C LYS A 62 20.67 5.50 2.75
N GLU A 63 19.97 4.36 2.74
CA GLU A 63 20.02 3.37 1.67
C GLU A 63 19.02 3.76 0.56
N ILE A 64 19.40 3.51 -0.70
CA ILE A 64 18.48 3.64 -1.83
C ILE A 64 17.75 2.31 -2.03
N VAL A 65 16.43 2.33 -1.88
CA VAL A 65 15.56 1.16 -2.03
C VAL A 65 14.50 1.43 -3.10
N ASP A 66 13.97 0.36 -3.71
CA ASP A 66 12.75 0.45 -4.50
C ASP A 66 11.54 0.49 -3.56
N TRP A 67 10.76 1.56 -3.63
CA TRP A 67 9.60 1.77 -2.78
C TRP A 67 8.32 1.87 -3.61
N PRO A 68 7.21 1.24 -3.18
CA PRO A 68 5.97 1.30 -3.93
C PRO A 68 5.35 2.70 -3.89
N LEU A 69 4.78 3.14 -5.01
CA LEU A 69 4.00 4.39 -5.05
C LEU A 69 2.70 4.24 -4.27
N ILE A 70 2.00 3.13 -4.48
CA ILE A 70 0.81 2.74 -3.71
C ILE A 70 1.06 1.37 -3.09
N ALA A 71 0.66 1.14 -1.84
CA ALA A 71 0.72 -0.18 -1.22
C ALA A 71 -0.52 -0.51 -0.39
N LEU A 72 -0.86 -1.80 -0.32
CA LEU A 72 -1.96 -2.36 0.45
C LEU A 72 -1.43 -3.36 1.46
N ALA A 73 -1.86 -3.22 2.71
CA ALA A 73 -1.49 -4.14 3.79
C ALA A 73 -2.73 -4.64 4.54
N SER A 74 -2.91 -5.95 4.62
CA SER A 74 -3.88 -6.61 5.50
C SER A 74 -3.32 -6.72 6.93
N GLN A 75 -3.68 -5.79 7.81
CA GLN A 75 -3.30 -5.84 9.23
C GLN A 75 -4.33 -6.65 10.04
N LYS A 76 -4.03 -6.90 11.31
CA LYS A 76 -4.91 -7.72 12.19
C LYS A 76 -6.32 -7.12 12.31
N ASN A 77 -6.41 -5.80 12.54
CA ASN A 77 -7.68 -5.13 12.86
C ASN A 77 -8.20 -4.23 11.73
N TYR A 78 -7.35 -3.82 10.80
CA TYR A 78 -7.67 -2.86 9.74
C TYR A 78 -6.90 -3.22 8.46
N MET A 79 -7.23 -2.54 7.36
CA MET A 79 -6.41 -2.57 6.14
C MET A 79 -5.75 -1.19 5.99
N SER A 80 -4.50 -1.16 5.60
CA SER A 80 -3.83 0.10 5.28
C SER A 80 -3.73 0.28 3.77
N ILE A 81 -4.10 1.46 3.30
CA ILE A 81 -3.72 1.95 1.97
C ILE A 81 -2.64 2.99 2.16
N TYR A 82 -1.47 2.75 1.56
CA TYR A 82 -0.38 3.71 1.51
C TYR A 82 -0.38 4.41 0.16
N VAL A 83 -0.46 5.73 0.15
CA VAL A 83 -0.29 6.57 -1.05
C VAL A 83 0.97 7.40 -0.84
N CYS A 84 2.10 6.91 -1.33
CA CYS A 84 3.43 7.50 -1.14
C CYS A 84 3.69 8.62 -2.16
N ALA A 85 2.76 9.56 -2.22
CA ALA A 85 2.82 10.73 -3.10
C ALA A 85 2.57 12.00 -2.30
N ILE A 86 3.18 13.09 -2.77
CA ILE A 86 3.03 14.43 -2.22
C ILE A 86 2.56 15.38 -3.31
N ASP A 87 1.81 16.40 -2.92
CA ASP A 87 1.48 17.56 -3.73
C ASP A 87 1.96 18.80 -2.98
N GLY A 88 2.98 19.47 -3.53
CA GLY A 88 3.75 20.48 -2.80
C GLY A 88 4.48 19.89 -1.61
N ASP A 89 4.17 20.38 -0.41
CA ASP A 89 4.74 19.95 0.87
C ASP A 89 3.83 19.00 1.66
N GLN A 90 2.68 18.61 1.09
CA GLN A 90 1.65 17.82 1.77
C GLN A 90 1.48 16.43 1.14
N TYR A 91 1.29 15.41 1.97
CA TYR A 91 0.91 14.09 1.50
C TYR A 91 -0.51 14.09 0.94
N ILE A 92 -0.70 13.43 -0.21
CA ILE A 92 -2.00 13.37 -0.91
C ILE A 92 -3.11 12.87 0.03
N ALA A 93 -2.85 11.80 0.80
CA ALA A 93 -3.84 11.25 1.72
C ALA A 93 -4.29 12.27 2.78
N GLU A 94 -3.35 13.05 3.32
CA GLU A 94 -3.65 14.09 4.32
C GLU A 94 -4.36 15.28 3.70
N LYS A 95 -4.00 15.66 2.48
CA LYS A 95 -4.63 16.75 1.73
C LYS A 95 -6.12 16.50 1.50
N TYR A 96 -6.49 15.28 1.16
CA TYR A 96 -7.88 14.91 0.84
C TYR A 96 -8.61 14.20 1.99
N LYS A 97 -8.10 14.28 3.23
CA LYS A 97 -8.62 13.48 4.37
C LYS A 97 -10.13 13.65 4.60
N ASP A 98 -10.66 14.86 4.37
CA ASP A 98 -12.07 15.19 4.64
C ASP A 98 -13.02 14.61 3.57
N GLU A 99 -12.48 14.19 2.42
CA GLU A 99 -13.22 13.56 1.33
C GLU A 99 -13.22 12.02 1.42
N LEU A 100 -12.39 11.44 2.29
CA LEU A 100 -12.23 9.98 2.42
C LEU A 100 -13.28 9.32 3.33
N GLY A 101 -14.17 10.10 3.94
CA GLY A 101 -15.20 9.61 4.85
C GLY A 101 -14.65 9.21 6.21
N LYS A 102 -15.22 8.16 6.83
CA LYS A 102 -14.88 7.73 8.19
C LYS A 102 -13.67 6.80 8.20
N VAL A 103 -12.48 7.38 8.06
CA VAL A 103 -11.19 6.68 8.10
C VAL A 103 -10.18 7.39 8.99
N SER A 104 -9.18 6.66 9.47
CA SER A 104 -8.00 7.23 10.14
C SER A 104 -6.92 7.56 9.12
N VAL A 105 -6.61 8.83 8.96
CA VAL A 105 -5.55 9.30 8.05
C VAL A 105 -4.29 9.70 8.81
N GLY A 106 -3.14 9.25 8.33
CA GLY A 106 -1.82 9.72 8.75
C GLY A 106 -0.90 9.91 7.54
N LYS A 107 0.41 10.10 7.78
CA LYS A 107 1.39 10.33 6.71
C LYS A 107 1.38 9.21 5.67
N SER A 108 0.97 9.56 4.46
CA SER A 108 0.77 8.64 3.33
C SER A 108 -0.17 7.46 3.61
N CYS A 109 -0.93 7.42 4.72
CA CYS A 109 -1.56 6.19 5.19
C CYS A 109 -3.03 6.40 5.54
N ILE A 110 -3.90 5.56 4.99
CA ILE A 110 -5.34 5.54 5.21
C ILE A 110 -5.71 4.20 5.85
N ARG A 111 -6.48 4.21 6.94
CA ARG A 111 -6.87 3.04 7.74
C ARG A 111 -8.34 3.04 8.13
#